data_AF-C0QTR8-F1
#
_entry.id   AF-C0QTR8-F1
#
_cell.length_a   1.000
_cell.length_b   1.000
_cell.length_c   1.000
_cell.angle_alpha   90.00
_cell.angle_beta   90.00
_cell.angle_gamma   90.00
#
_symmetry.space_group_name_H-M   'P 1'
#
loop_
_entity.id
_entity.type
_entity.pdbx_description
1 polymer ?
#
loop_
_entity_poly.entity_id
_entity_poly.type
_entity_poly.pdbx_seq_one_letter_code
_entity_poly.pdbx_strand_id
1 'polypeptide(L)'
;MLDIQKAARLIKEDGLYTFIYNEMKELSGKEGLTVEEILHLLNENPKFLDDYKTLNSQSEISNIQIREQIINKDDSEECKSIKKKINENRRKLLSLEAYGNEPDSMLYAVWIGSAVIFTIFVIHNLVVLYTYWYENHPFYVYLFYLFSVISGFLFYRKKIRDHHRLHKKFREIEKETKTLIEKGKEKGCIDKIYTD
;
A
#
# COMPACT_ATOMS: atom_id res chain seq x y z
N MET A 1 1.29 -10.41 0.93
CA MET A 1 1.14 -11.89 0.80
C MET A 1 -0.27 -12.22 0.36
N LEU A 2 -0.39 -12.57 -0.92
CA LEU A 2 -1.64 -12.65 -1.64
C LEU A 2 -1.82 -14.06 -2.19
N ASP A 3 -3.05 -14.54 -2.26
CA ASP A 3 -3.41 -15.74 -3.01
C ASP A 3 -3.57 -15.35 -4.47
N ILE A 4 -2.56 -15.64 -5.28
CA ILE A 4 -2.52 -15.23 -6.70
C ILE A 4 -3.60 -15.97 -7.50
N GLN A 5 -4.01 -17.18 -7.10
CA GLN A 5 -5.10 -17.90 -7.75
C GLN A 5 -6.45 -17.24 -7.45
N LYS A 6 -6.65 -16.77 -6.22
CA LYS A 6 -7.83 -15.96 -5.88
C LYS A 6 -7.82 -14.64 -6.64
N ALA A 7 -6.67 -13.97 -6.72
CA ALA A 7 -6.52 -12.73 -7.49
C ALA A 7 -6.89 -12.91 -8.97
N ALA A 8 -6.40 -13.98 -9.61
CA ALA A 8 -6.70 -14.26 -11.02
C ALA A 8 -8.20 -14.48 -11.26
N ARG A 9 -8.89 -15.19 -10.34
CA ARG A 9 -10.35 -15.36 -10.39
C ARG A 9 -11.08 -14.04 -10.22
N LEU A 10 -10.71 -13.25 -9.22
CA LEU A 10 -11.31 -11.93 -8.98
C LEU A 10 -11.10 -11.00 -10.17
N ILE A 11 -9.91 -10.98 -10.78
CA ILE A 11 -9.64 -10.17 -11.98
C ILE A 11 -10.57 -10.56 -13.14
N LYS A 12 -10.86 -11.85 -13.29
CA LYS A 12 -11.73 -12.34 -14.36
C LYS A 12 -13.21 -12.05 -14.11
N GLU A 13 -13.66 -12.19 -12.87
CA GLU A 13 -15.08 -12.32 -12.53
C GLU A 13 -15.67 -11.08 -11.85
N ASP A 14 -14.85 -10.32 -11.12
CA ASP A 14 -15.31 -9.17 -10.34
C ASP A 14 -15.13 -7.87 -11.14
N GLY A 15 -16.24 -7.12 -11.27
CA GLY A 15 -16.31 -5.88 -12.00
C GLY A 15 -15.33 -4.81 -11.52
N LEU A 16 -14.90 -4.87 -10.24
CA LEU A 16 -13.90 -3.95 -9.69
C LEU A 16 -12.61 -3.95 -10.53
N TYR A 17 -12.16 -5.13 -10.97
CA TYR A 17 -10.87 -5.30 -11.64
C TYR A 17 -10.96 -5.27 -13.17
N THR A 18 -12.10 -4.87 -13.73
CA THR A 18 -12.35 -4.84 -15.18
C THR A 18 -11.27 -4.07 -15.96
N PHE A 19 -10.75 -2.98 -15.38
CA PHE A 19 -9.66 -2.21 -16.00
C PHE A 19 -8.40 -3.05 -16.21
N ILE A 20 -7.99 -3.78 -15.17
CA ILE A 20 -6.81 -4.67 -15.21
C ILE A 20 -7.04 -5.80 -16.22
N TYR A 21 -8.23 -6.41 -16.21
CA TYR A 21 -8.59 -7.49 -17.14
C TYR A 21 -8.58 -7.02 -18.59
N ASN A 22 -9.07 -5.82 -18.89
CA ASN A 22 -9.05 -5.26 -20.23
C ASN A 22 -7.63 -4.97 -20.71
N GLU A 23 -6.77 -4.41 -19.84
CA GLU A 23 -5.36 -4.21 -20.18
C GLU A 23 -4.65 -5.54 -20.48
N MET A 24 -4.92 -6.59 -19.69
CA MET A 24 -4.40 -7.95 -19.96
C MET A 24 -4.87 -8.50 -21.31
N LYS A 25 -6.14 -8.26 -21.68
CA LYS A 25 -6.70 -8.67 -22.98
C LYS A 25 -6.03 -7.97 -24.15
N GLU A 26 -5.83 -6.65 -24.03
CA GLU A 26 -5.14 -5.84 -25.04
C GLU A 26 -3.70 -6.33 -25.24
N LEU A 27 -2.97 -6.57 -24.14
CA LEU A 27 -1.61 -7.11 -24.19
C LEU A 27 -1.55 -8.50 -24.86
N SER A 28 -2.56 -9.33 -24.61
CA SER A 28 -2.63 -10.70 -25.14
C SER A 28 -3.21 -10.79 -26.54
N GLY A 29 -3.80 -9.71 -27.06
CA GLY A 29 -4.53 -9.70 -28.34
C GLY A 29 -5.76 -10.60 -28.38
N LYS A 30 -6.38 -10.89 -27.22
CA LYS A 30 -7.51 -11.84 -27.08
C LYS A 30 -8.79 -11.16 -26.64
N GLU A 31 -9.93 -11.62 -27.13
CA GLU A 31 -11.25 -11.15 -26.69
C GLU A 31 -11.63 -11.63 -25.28
N GLY A 32 -10.96 -12.66 -24.76
CA GLY A 32 -11.16 -13.15 -23.40
C GLY A 32 -9.96 -13.96 -22.92
N LEU A 33 -9.81 -14.03 -21.59
CA LEU A 33 -8.74 -14.78 -20.94
C LEU A 33 -9.31 -15.78 -19.94
N THR A 34 -8.69 -16.95 -19.90
CA THR A 34 -8.89 -17.96 -18.86
C THR A 34 -8.19 -17.55 -17.56
N VAL A 35 -8.54 -18.20 -16.45
CA VAL A 35 -7.92 -17.88 -15.15
C VAL A 35 -6.44 -18.23 -15.18
N GLU A 36 -6.08 -19.29 -15.88
CA GLU A 36 -4.71 -19.77 -16.07
C GLU A 36 -3.87 -18.76 -16.87
N GLU A 37 -4.45 -18.15 -17.91
CA GLU A 37 -3.78 -17.10 -18.69
C GLU A 37 -3.59 -15.82 -17.86
N ILE A 38 -4.59 -15.41 -17.08
CA ILE A 38 -4.46 -14.28 -16.15
C ILE A 38 -3.38 -14.56 -15.11
N LEU A 39 -3.37 -15.77 -14.55
CA LEU A 39 -2.36 -16.19 -13.58
C LEU A 39 -0.95 -16.15 -14.19
N HIS A 40 -0.81 -16.56 -15.45
CA HIS A 40 0.44 -16.44 -16.19
C HIS A 40 0.88 -14.97 -16.31
N LEU A 41 -0.01 -14.09 -16.78
CA LEU A 41 0.26 -12.66 -16.92
C LEU A 41 0.61 -11.98 -15.60
N LEU A 42 -0.03 -12.35 -14.49
CA LEU A 42 0.29 -11.86 -13.14
C LEU A 42 1.71 -12.22 -12.69
N ASN A 43 2.23 -13.37 -13.15
CA ASN A 43 3.59 -13.82 -12.83
C ASN A 43 4.63 -13.21 -13.77
N GLU A 44 4.30 -13.02 -15.05
CA GLU A 44 5.21 -12.46 -16.05
C GLU A 44 5.35 -10.94 -15.93
N ASN A 45 4.25 -10.24 -15.64
CA ASN A 45 4.23 -8.79 -15.59
C ASN A 45 3.87 -8.31 -14.17
N PRO A 46 4.87 -7.89 -13.37
CA PRO A 46 4.64 -7.47 -11.98
C PRO A 46 3.71 -6.26 -11.86
N LYS A 47 3.58 -5.43 -12.93
CA LYS A 47 2.67 -4.28 -12.98
C LYS A 47 1.24 -4.67 -12.60
N PHE A 48 0.73 -5.76 -13.17
CA PHE A 48 -0.66 -6.17 -12.94
C PHE A 48 -0.94 -6.53 -11.47
N LEU A 49 0.03 -7.13 -10.81
CA LEU A 49 -0.11 -7.47 -9.39
C LEU A 49 -0.06 -6.20 -8.52
N ASP A 50 0.72 -5.20 -8.90
CA ASP A 50 0.77 -3.92 -8.18
C ASP A 50 -0.47 -3.05 -8.44
N ASP A 51 -1.03 -3.08 -9.65
CA ASP A 51 -2.31 -2.45 -9.97
C ASP A 51 -3.44 -3.10 -9.16
N TYR A 52 -3.47 -4.43 -9.09
CA TYR A 52 -4.43 -5.17 -8.26
C TYR A 52 -4.32 -4.79 -6.77
N LYS A 53 -3.10 -4.73 -6.22
CA LYS A 53 -2.89 -4.31 -4.82
C LYS A 53 -3.31 -2.87 -4.57
N THR A 54 -3.03 -1.99 -5.53
CA THR A 54 -3.37 -0.58 -5.45
C THR A 54 -4.88 -0.39 -5.43
N LEU A 55 -5.60 -1.07 -6.31
CA LEU A 55 -7.06 -1.01 -6.35
C LEU A 55 -7.70 -1.56 -5.07
N ASN A 56 -7.15 -2.66 -4.53
CA ASN A 56 -7.56 -3.17 -3.23
C ASN A 56 -7.38 -2.12 -2.12
N SER A 57 -6.20 -1.50 -2.05
CA SER A 57 -5.93 -0.46 -1.06
C SER A 57 -6.85 0.75 -1.19
N GLN A 58 -7.23 1.12 -2.42
CA GLN A 58 -8.17 2.21 -2.68
C GLN A 58 -9.62 1.85 -2.34
N SER A 59 -9.96 0.55 -2.42
CA SER A 59 -11.29 0.01 -2.15
C SER A 59 -11.44 -0.53 -0.71
N GLU A 60 -10.47 -0.24 0.17
CA GLU A 60 -10.42 -0.74 1.55
C GLU A 60 -10.40 -2.28 1.69
N ILE A 61 -9.95 -2.97 0.63
CA ILE A 61 -9.77 -4.43 0.61
C ILE A 61 -8.33 -4.74 1.01
N SER A 62 -8.15 -5.68 1.96
CA SER A 62 -6.81 -6.09 2.41
C SER A 62 -6.13 -7.00 1.38
N ASN A 63 -4.88 -6.65 1.07
CA ASN A 63 -3.89 -7.44 0.33
C ASN A 63 -3.21 -8.52 1.20
N ILE A 64 -3.45 -8.52 2.52
CA ILE A 64 -2.94 -9.54 3.44
C ILE A 64 -3.97 -10.65 3.61
N GLN A 65 -3.88 -11.65 2.74
CA GLN A 65 -4.83 -12.77 2.68
C GLN A 65 -4.39 -14.00 3.48
N ILE A 66 -3.32 -13.88 4.29
CA ILE A 66 -2.86 -14.97 5.14
C ILE A 66 -3.91 -15.24 6.21
N ARG A 67 -4.32 -16.49 6.36
CA ARG A 67 -5.22 -16.95 7.41
C ARG A 67 -4.49 -17.01 8.75
N GLU A 68 -5.22 -16.69 9.82
CA GLU A 68 -4.74 -16.93 11.17
C GLU A 68 -4.59 -18.44 11.43
N GLN A 69 -3.41 -18.82 11.92
CA GLN A 69 -3.02 -20.21 12.15
C GLN A 69 -3.55 -20.68 13.50
N ILE A 70 -4.34 -21.75 13.49
CA ILE A 70 -4.91 -22.34 14.72
C ILE A 70 -3.84 -23.17 15.42
N ILE A 71 -3.60 -22.86 16.69
CA ILE A 71 -2.63 -23.55 17.54
C ILE A 71 -3.37 -24.62 18.34
N ASN A 72 -3.09 -25.88 18.06
CA ASN A 72 -3.68 -27.03 18.75
C ASN A 72 -2.80 -27.45 19.93
N LYS A 73 -3.40 -28.14 20.91
CA LYS A 73 -2.64 -28.66 22.07
C LYS A 73 -1.64 -29.75 21.67
N ASP A 74 -2.00 -30.54 20.66
CA ASP A 74 -1.22 -31.68 20.15
C ASP A 74 -0.12 -31.28 19.17
N ASP A 75 -0.06 -29.99 18.78
CA ASP A 75 1.04 -29.47 17.97
C ASP A 75 2.37 -29.61 18.73
N SER A 76 3.45 -29.94 18.01
CA SER A 76 4.79 -29.85 18.59
C SER A 76 5.10 -28.42 19.04
N GLU A 77 5.94 -28.24 20.07
CA GLU A 77 6.32 -26.91 20.55
C GLU A 77 6.93 -26.04 19.44
N GLU A 78 7.62 -26.68 18.48
CA GLU A 78 8.13 -26.00 17.30
C GLU A 78 7.00 -25.51 16.37
N CYS A 79 6.01 -26.36 16.06
CA CYS A 79 4.85 -25.95 15.26
C CYS A 79 4.07 -24.81 15.95
N LYS A 80 3.86 -24.88 17.27
CA LYS A 80 3.20 -23.82 18.05
C LYS A 80 3.95 -22.50 17.92
N SER A 81 5.28 -22.53 18.03
CA SER A 81 6.14 -21.35 17.89
C SER A 81 6.03 -20.72 16.50
N ILE A 82 6.10 -21.53 15.44
CA ILE A 82 5.96 -21.08 14.05
C ILE A 82 4.59 -20.42 13.83
N LYS A 83 3.50 -21.11 14.20
CA LYS A 83 2.13 -20.60 14.06
C LYS A 83 1.93 -19.28 14.81
N LYS A 84 2.41 -19.18 16.05
CA LYS A 84 2.35 -17.95 16.85
C LYS A 84 3.07 -16.80 16.16
N LYS A 85 4.26 -17.06 15.62
CA LYS A 85 5.06 -16.04 14.92
C LYS A 85 4.40 -15.57 13.63
N ILE A 86 3.79 -16.48 12.87
CA ILE A 86 3.00 -16.14 11.67
C ILE A 86 1.83 -15.23 12.05
N ASN A 87 1.10 -15.54 13.14
CA ASN A 87 -0.03 -14.72 13.59
C ASN A 87 0.41 -13.34 14.10
N GLU A 88 1.54 -13.25 14.79
CA GLU A 88 2.16 -11.97 15.17
C GLU A 88 2.56 -11.15 13.94
N ASN A 89 3.21 -11.77 12.96
CA ASN A 89 3.63 -11.08 11.76
C ASN A 89 2.43 -10.66 10.90
N ARG A 90 1.39 -11.49 10.78
CA ARG A 90 0.13 -11.14 10.13
C ARG A 90 -0.47 -9.86 10.70
N ARG A 91 -0.57 -9.75 12.04
CA ARG A 91 -1.07 -8.53 12.71
C ARG A 91 -0.23 -7.30 12.39
N LYS A 92 1.10 -7.45 12.35
CA LYS A 92 2.01 -6.36 11.97
C LYS A 92 1.90 -5.98 10.49
N LEU A 93 1.70 -6.96 9.61
CA LEU A 93 1.52 -6.70 8.18
C LEU A 93 0.22 -5.94 7.92
N LEU A 94 -0.87 -6.31 8.60
CA LEU A 94 -2.14 -5.59 8.54
C LEU A 94 -1.99 -4.13 9.02
N SER A 95 -1.29 -3.88 10.12
CA SER A 95 -1.09 -2.51 10.61
C SER A 95 -0.13 -1.67 9.75
N LEU A 96 0.68 -2.31 8.91
CA LEU A 96 1.62 -1.66 7.99
C LEU A 96 1.15 -1.70 6.53
N GLU A 97 -0.07 -2.15 6.27
CA GLU A 97 -0.59 -2.40 4.92
C GLU A 97 -0.58 -1.14 4.04
N ALA A 98 -0.89 0.02 4.62
CA ALA A 98 -0.81 1.31 3.95
C ALA A 98 0.60 1.67 3.40
N TYR A 99 1.64 0.95 3.84
CA TYR A 99 3.03 1.10 3.40
C TYR A 99 3.50 -0.10 2.56
N GLY A 100 2.58 -0.95 2.10
CA GLY A 100 2.89 -2.13 1.29
C GLY A 100 3.46 -1.78 -0.08
N ASN A 101 3.05 -0.65 -0.64
CA ASN A 101 3.55 -0.10 -1.90
C ASN A 101 4.76 0.83 -1.66
N GLU A 102 5.61 0.99 -2.67
CA GLU A 102 6.67 1.99 -2.61
C GLU A 102 6.08 3.41 -2.56
N PRO A 103 6.72 4.35 -1.87
CA PRO A 103 6.23 5.72 -1.80
C PRO A 103 6.28 6.38 -3.18
N ASP A 104 5.12 6.76 -3.70
CA ASP A 104 5.02 7.59 -4.88
C ASP A 104 5.34 9.05 -4.53
N SER A 105 6.59 9.44 -4.78
CA SER A 105 7.07 10.80 -4.55
C SER A 105 6.26 11.87 -5.30
N MET A 106 5.71 11.52 -6.47
CA MET A 106 4.87 12.44 -7.26
C MET A 106 3.52 12.64 -6.58
N LEU A 107 2.87 11.57 -6.11
CA LEU A 107 1.61 11.67 -5.38
C LEU A 107 1.75 12.50 -4.09
N TYR A 108 2.81 12.28 -3.31
CA TYR A 108 3.09 13.09 -2.12
C TYR A 108 3.35 14.56 -2.44
N ALA A 109 4.08 14.83 -3.53
CA ALA A 109 4.36 16.20 -3.97
C ALA A 109 3.08 16.90 -4.44
N VAL A 110 2.20 16.21 -5.17
CA VAL A 110 0.90 16.75 -5.63
C VAL A 110 -0.01 17.05 -4.44
N TRP A 111 -0.14 16.12 -3.48
CA TRP A 111 -0.98 16.31 -2.30
C TRP A 111 -0.50 17.49 -1.44
N ILE A 112 0.80 17.53 -1.15
CA ILE A 112 1.38 18.59 -0.30
C ILE A 112 1.40 19.92 -1.05
N GLY A 113 1.74 19.93 -2.34
CA GLY A 113 1.66 21.11 -3.18
C GLY A 113 0.25 21.67 -3.21
N SER A 114 -0.76 20.83 -3.41
CA SER A 114 -2.18 21.24 -3.42
C SER A 114 -2.59 21.83 -2.08
N ALA A 115 -2.28 21.16 -0.96
CA ALA A 115 -2.63 21.65 0.38
C ALA A 115 -1.91 22.96 0.73
N VAL A 116 -0.62 23.07 0.43
CA VAL A 116 0.21 24.26 0.72
C VAL A 116 -0.22 25.43 -0.15
N ILE A 117 -0.36 25.24 -1.46
CA ILE A 117 -0.81 26.30 -2.39
C ILE A 117 -2.20 26.79 -2.01
N PHE A 118 -3.13 25.87 -1.71
CA PHE A 118 -4.47 26.24 -1.26
C PHE A 118 -4.43 27.06 0.03
N THR A 119 -3.61 26.65 1.00
CA THR A 119 -3.45 27.38 2.26
C THR A 119 -2.88 28.79 2.03
N ILE A 120 -1.84 28.91 1.20
CA ILE A 120 -1.27 30.20 0.81
C ILE A 120 -2.33 31.05 0.12
N PHE A 121 -3.09 30.48 -0.80
CA PHE A 121 -4.16 31.18 -1.53
C PHE A 121 -5.24 31.72 -0.60
N VAL A 122 -5.76 30.89 0.32
CA VAL A 122 -6.79 31.32 1.28
C VAL A 122 -6.27 32.43 2.18
N ILE A 123 -5.07 32.27 2.75
CA ILE A 123 -4.47 33.28 3.62
C ILE A 123 -4.18 34.56 2.85
N HIS A 124 -3.68 34.46 1.61
CA HIS A 124 -3.44 35.62 0.76
C HIS A 124 -4.71 36.41 0.49
N ASN A 125 -5.81 35.75 0.10
CA ASN A 125 -7.07 36.44 -0.14
C ASN A 125 -7.63 37.08 1.13
N LEU A 126 -7.52 36.42 2.29
CA LEU A 126 -7.91 37.03 3.57
C LEU A 126 -7.06 38.27 3.88
N VAL A 127 -5.74 38.21 3.70
CA VAL A 127 -4.85 39.34 3.97
C VAL A 127 -5.09 40.49 2.98
N VAL A 128 -5.37 40.21 1.71
CA VAL A 128 -5.71 41.24 0.70
C VAL A 128 -7.03 41.94 1.04
N LEU A 129 -8.03 41.19 1.53
CA LEU A 129 -9.29 41.80 2.00
C LEU A 129 -9.09 42.77 3.17
N TYR A 130 -8.07 42.53 4.01
CA TYR A 130 -7.67 43.42 5.10
C TYR A 130 -6.37 44.15 4.74
N THR A 131 -6.47 45.09 3.78
CA THR A 131 -5.37 45.91 3.19
C THR A 131 -4.37 46.47 4.20
N TYR A 132 -4.78 46.70 5.45
CA TYR A 132 -3.93 47.12 6.57
C TYR A 132 -2.61 46.36 6.68
N TRP A 133 -2.62 45.02 6.54
CA TRP A 133 -1.41 44.20 6.72
C TRP A 133 -0.42 44.32 5.57
N TYR A 134 -0.90 44.50 4.34
CA TYR A 134 -0.05 44.73 3.18
C TYR A 134 0.55 46.13 3.18
N GLU A 135 -0.19 47.12 3.64
CA GLU A 135 0.26 48.51 3.68
C GLU A 135 1.26 48.77 4.82
N ASN A 136 0.98 48.24 6.03
CA ASN A 136 1.81 48.54 7.20
C ASN A 136 2.90 47.49 7.47
N HIS A 137 2.69 46.26 7.04
CA HIS A 137 3.51 45.11 7.44
C HIS A 137 3.84 44.13 6.28
N PRO A 138 4.20 44.59 5.07
CA PRO A 138 4.40 43.73 3.91
C PRO A 138 5.50 42.68 4.14
N PHE A 139 6.57 43.05 4.83
CA PHE A 139 7.68 42.14 5.13
C PHE A 139 7.21 40.89 5.92
N TYR A 140 6.34 41.07 6.92
CA TYR A 140 5.84 39.96 7.72
C TYR A 140 4.95 39.01 6.92
N VAL A 141 4.15 39.56 5.99
CA VAL A 141 3.30 38.76 5.09
C VAL A 141 4.16 37.87 4.18
N TYR A 142 5.19 38.43 3.55
CA TYR A 142 6.09 37.64 2.69
C TYR A 142 6.93 36.63 3.48
N LEU A 143 7.38 36.99 4.69
CA LEU A 143 8.12 36.08 5.57
C LEU A 143 7.24 34.90 6.01
N PHE A 144 5.96 35.13 6.27
CA PHE A 144 5.00 34.08 6.55
C PHE A 144 4.82 33.11 5.37
N TYR A 145 4.73 33.62 4.13
CA TYR A 145 4.67 32.75 2.95
C TYR A 145 5.93 31.90 2.78
N LEU A 146 7.10 32.52 2.92
CA LEU A 146 8.38 31.80 2.86
C LEU A 146 8.43 30.69 3.92
N PHE A 147 8.04 31.00 5.16
CA PHE A 147 7.98 30.03 6.25
C PHE A 147 7.00 28.88 5.96
N SER A 148 5.85 29.18 5.35
CA SER A 148 4.84 28.18 4.98
C SER A 148 5.39 27.19 3.95
N VAL A 149 6.08 27.70 2.91
CA VAL A 149 6.73 26.88 1.89
C VAL A 149 7.84 26.01 2.51
N ILE A 150 8.70 26.58 3.36
CA ILE A 150 9.79 25.84 4.02
C ILE A 150 9.23 24.73 4.92
N SER A 151 8.24 25.05 5.74
CA SER A 151 7.55 24.10 6.61
C SER A 151 6.92 22.96 5.82
N GLY A 152 6.23 23.27 4.71
CA GLY A 152 5.66 22.27 3.80
C GLY A 152 6.72 21.34 3.19
N PHE A 153 7.84 21.90 2.73
CA PHE A 153 8.96 21.13 2.19
C PHE A 153 9.61 20.19 3.23
N LEU A 154 9.84 20.69 4.45
CA LEU A 154 10.39 19.88 5.54
C LEU A 154 9.43 18.74 5.91
N PHE A 155 8.14 19.01 5.96
CA PHE A 155 7.12 18.00 6.21
C PHE A 155 7.08 16.93 5.11
N TYR A 156 7.12 17.33 3.84
CA TYR A 156 7.22 16.43 2.68
C TYR A 156 8.42 15.49 2.80
N ARG A 157 9.62 16.03 3.04
CA ARG A 157 10.84 15.21 3.17
C ARG A 157 10.75 14.24 4.35
N LYS A 158 10.16 14.66 5.47
CA LYS A 158 9.97 13.80 6.63
C LYS A 158 9.02 12.65 6.30
N LYS A 159 7.87 12.94 5.69
CA LYS A 159 6.84 11.93 5.35
C LYS A 159 7.36 10.88 4.38
N ILE A 160 8.08 11.27 3.33
CA ILE A 160 8.68 10.30 2.39
C ILE A 160 9.68 9.40 3.10
N ARG A 161 10.55 9.98 3.94
CA ARG A 161 11.54 9.18 4.69
C ARG A 161 10.86 8.20 5.64
N ASP A 162 9.84 8.64 6.35
CA ASP A 162 9.06 7.79 7.24
C ASP A 162 8.37 6.66 6.46
N HIS A 163 7.80 6.94 5.28
CA HIS A 163 7.20 5.94 4.41
C HIS A 163 8.24 4.90 3.97
N HIS A 164 9.41 5.32 3.44
CA HIS A 164 10.47 4.37 3.06
C HIS A 164 10.88 3.45 4.21
N ARG A 165 11.01 3.99 5.43
CA ARG A 165 11.36 3.18 6.61
C ARG A 165 10.27 2.15 6.93
N LEU A 166 9.00 2.54 6.87
CA LEU A 166 7.88 1.65 7.16
C LEU A 166 7.68 0.61 6.05
N HIS A 167 7.85 1.01 4.78
CA HIS A 167 7.85 0.10 3.64
C HIS A 167 8.95 -0.96 3.78
N LYS A 168 10.19 -0.55 4.11
CA LYS A 168 11.28 -1.51 4.35
C LYS A 168 10.93 -2.51 5.45
N LYS A 169 10.38 -2.03 6.57
CA LYS A 169 9.92 -2.88 7.68
C LYS A 169 8.80 -3.84 7.24
N PHE A 170 7.86 -3.38 6.42
CA PHE A 170 6.83 -4.22 5.83
C PHE A 170 7.43 -5.34 4.98
N ARG A 171 8.37 -5.02 4.09
CA ARG A 171 9.06 -6.00 3.23
C ARG A 171 9.87 -7.02 4.03
N GLU A 172 10.55 -6.59 5.08
CA GLU A 172 11.29 -7.46 6.00
C GLU A 172 10.37 -8.48 6.69
N ILE A 173 9.26 -7.99 7.27
CA ILE A 173 8.27 -8.87 7.92
C ILE A 173 7.60 -9.78 6.88
N GLU A 174 7.32 -9.28 5.68
CA GLU A 174 6.74 -10.09 4.60
C GLU A 174 7.66 -11.25 4.23
N LYS A 175 8.96 -10.97 4.05
CA LYS A 175 9.98 -11.99 3.75
C LYS A 175 10.11 -13.01 4.87
N GLU A 176 10.21 -12.55 6.13
CA GLU A 176 10.26 -13.44 7.30
C GLU A 176 9.03 -14.35 7.36
N THR A 177 7.85 -13.79 7.12
CA THR A 177 6.59 -14.54 7.15
C THR A 177 6.52 -15.59 6.05
N LYS A 178 6.99 -15.28 4.83
CA LYS A 178 7.08 -16.26 3.73
C LYS A 178 7.98 -17.44 4.12
N THR A 179 9.17 -17.17 4.65
CA THR A 179 10.09 -18.22 5.10
C THR A 179 9.52 -19.06 6.23
N LEU A 180 8.78 -18.46 7.18
CA LEU A 180 8.12 -19.21 8.25
C LEU A 180 7.01 -20.11 7.72
N ILE A 181 6.26 -19.65 6.71
CA ILE A 181 5.22 -20.44 6.06
C ILE A 181 5.84 -21.62 5.29
N GLU A 182 6.93 -21.39 4.55
CA GLU A 182 7.66 -22.48 3.87
C GLU A 182 8.16 -23.53 4.87
N LYS A 183 8.82 -23.11 5.95
CA LYS A 183 9.25 -24.01 7.03
C LYS A 183 8.07 -24.76 7.67
N GLY A 184 6.95 -24.08 7.87
CA GLY A 184 5.74 -24.68 8.41
C GLY A 184 5.11 -25.72 7.47
N LYS A 185 5.18 -25.51 6.14
CA LYS A 185 4.77 -26.50 5.13
C LYS A 185 5.67 -27.73 5.14
N GLU A 186 7.00 -27.53 5.11
CA GLU A 186 7.97 -28.63 5.09
C GLU A 186 7.82 -29.56 6.30
N LYS A 187 7.44 -28.99 7.46
CA LYS A 187 7.23 -29.73 8.70
C LYS A 187 5.82 -30.26 8.90
N GLY A 188 4.91 -30.03 7.96
CA GLY A 188 3.50 -30.42 8.08
C GLY A 188 2.75 -29.69 9.22
N CYS A 189 3.24 -28.53 9.66
CA CYS A 189 2.60 -27.74 10.71
C CYS A 189 1.44 -26.88 10.19
N ILE A 190 1.33 -26.66 8.88
CA ILE A 190 0.38 -25.70 8.27
C ILE A 190 -0.39 -26.38 7.13
N ASP A 191 -1.70 -26.53 7.30
CA ASP A 191 -2.59 -27.12 6.29
C ASP A 191 -3.24 -26.06 5.37
N LYS A 192 -3.61 -24.89 5.92
CA LYS A 192 -4.26 -23.80 5.17
C LYS A 192 -3.58 -22.46 5.42
N ILE A 193 -3.17 -21.80 4.33
CA ILE A 193 -2.39 -20.54 4.38
C ILE A 193 -3.25 -19.33 4.08
N TYR A 194 -4.19 -19.45 3.15
CA TYR A 194 -4.99 -18.33 2.69
C TYR A 194 -6.41 -18.40 3.24
N THR A 195 -7.04 -17.24 3.39
CA THR A 195 -8.47 -17.13 3.70
C THR A 195 -9.27 -17.43 2.43
N ASP A 196 -10.18 -18.40 2.53
CA ASP A 196 -11.10 -18.79 1.45
C ASP A 196 -11.85 -17.57 0.87
#